data_AF-A0A5C3NP15-F1
#
_entry.id   AF-A0A5C3NP15-F1
#
_cell.length_a   1.000
_cell.length_b   1.000
_cell.length_c   1.000
_cell.angle_alpha   90.00
_cell.angle_beta   90.00
_cell.angle_gamma   90.00
#
_symmetry.space_group_name_H-M   'P 1'
#
loop_
_entity.id
_entity.type
_entity.pdbx_description
1 polymer ?
#
loop_
_entity_poly.entity_id
_entity_poly.type
_entity_poly.pdbx_seq_one_letter_code
_entity_poly.pdbx_strand_id
1 'polypeptide(L)'
;MATQDCWDLHYPSHQFMITSQIKDKIQVQHSKDTAGNTVYLVRYAEDPRPAPWTLVVRLIVLANLLRNFPGIANSVDAVIRCVSIGAPFHTVLAIRTANISVPSAAHQRNRVRAPVLYRYGESADKVKMRKSDYHAARIRALAVLGDTQIRGALSEGGILWRLAQKILSVDGDVYYGAINIYNGMMDSEAGILWGRYQRYCKQGDTHLTVEELSWWPKPESWNVAGFYTHNEDYFQKRLTEIGEERGHPMKASDWRSSLRQTQIARTLAGMVDRATDRVFQQHLLKF
;
A
#
# COMPACT_ATOMS: atom_id res chain seq x y z
N MET A 1 -30.73 16.19 -19.56
CA MET A 1 -30.21 16.70 -18.27
C MET A 1 -29.69 15.50 -17.50
N ALA A 2 -28.36 15.36 -17.38
CA ALA A 2 -27.78 14.30 -16.56
C ALA A 2 -28.00 14.67 -15.09
N THR A 3 -28.75 13.85 -14.37
CA THR A 3 -28.91 14.00 -12.92
C THR A 3 -27.54 13.85 -12.29
N GLN A 4 -27.12 14.86 -11.55
CA GLN A 4 -25.94 14.78 -10.70
C GLN A 4 -26.26 13.71 -9.64
N ASP A 5 -25.65 12.53 -9.79
CA ASP A 5 -25.81 11.41 -8.86
C ASP A 5 -25.19 11.80 -7.50
N CYS A 6 -25.98 12.50 -6.71
CA CYS A 6 -25.74 12.73 -5.30
C CYS A 6 -25.95 11.39 -4.59
N TRP A 7 -24.86 10.75 -4.22
CA TRP A 7 -24.89 9.49 -3.50
C TRP A 7 -25.36 9.73 -2.08
N ASP A 8 -26.62 9.36 -1.83
CA ASP A 8 -27.14 9.29 -0.49
C ASP A 8 -26.53 8.08 0.23
N LEU A 9 -25.57 8.35 1.11
CA LEU A 9 -25.01 7.37 2.05
C LEU A 9 -25.97 7.07 3.22
N HIS A 10 -27.23 7.49 3.14
CA HIS A 10 -28.24 7.12 4.13
C HIS A 10 -28.37 5.62 4.28
N TYR A 11 -28.58 5.25 5.54
CA TYR A 11 -28.71 3.89 6.01
C TYR A 11 -29.75 3.02 5.29
N PRO A 12 -30.82 3.48 4.61
CA PRO A 12 -31.69 2.57 3.85
C PRO A 12 -31.17 2.23 2.45
N SER A 13 -30.12 2.91 1.98
CA SER A 13 -29.80 2.97 0.56
C SER A 13 -28.87 1.83 0.10
N HIS A 14 -28.09 1.20 1.00
CA HIS A 14 -27.10 0.16 0.68
C HIS A 14 -27.57 -1.07 -0.12
N GLN A 15 -28.88 -1.31 -0.26
CA GLN A 15 -29.43 -2.30 -1.19
C GLN A 15 -28.98 -2.04 -2.65
N PHE A 16 -28.58 -0.80 -2.99
CA PHE A 16 -28.03 -0.48 -4.31
C PHE A 16 -26.64 -1.10 -4.56
N MET A 17 -25.83 -1.40 -3.53
CA MET A 17 -24.44 -1.87 -3.75
C MET A 17 -24.35 -3.37 -4.02
N ILE A 18 -25.32 -4.16 -3.58
CA ILE A 18 -25.33 -5.62 -3.75
C ILE A 18 -26.68 -6.02 -4.35
N THR A 19 -26.83 -5.74 -5.65
CA THR A 19 -27.97 -6.19 -6.44
C THR A 19 -27.96 -7.72 -6.55
N SER A 20 -29.13 -8.33 -6.84
CA SER A 20 -29.19 -9.77 -7.14
C SER A 20 -28.22 -10.17 -8.27
N GLN A 21 -28.08 -9.31 -9.28
CA GLN A 21 -27.11 -9.48 -10.37
C GLN A 21 -25.66 -9.57 -9.88
N ILE A 22 -25.26 -8.73 -8.91
CA ILE A 22 -23.92 -8.80 -8.32
C ILE A 22 -23.75 -10.10 -7.54
N LYS A 23 -24.77 -10.55 -6.80
CA LYS A 23 -24.70 -11.80 -6.02
C LYS A 23 -24.49 -13.03 -6.88
N ASP A 24 -25.12 -13.08 -8.05
CA ASP A 24 -24.97 -14.20 -8.97
C ASP A 24 -23.59 -14.24 -9.64
N LYS A 25 -22.90 -13.09 -9.68
CA LYS A 25 -21.62 -12.92 -10.39
C LYS A 25 -20.40 -12.81 -9.48
N ILE A 26 -20.57 -12.43 -8.21
CA ILE A 26 -19.48 -12.18 -7.28
C ILE A 26 -19.79 -12.83 -5.94
N GLN A 27 -18.94 -13.76 -5.53
CA GLN A 27 -18.95 -14.38 -4.22
C GLN A 27 -18.00 -13.61 -3.29
N VAL A 28 -18.52 -13.17 -2.14
CA VAL A 28 -17.75 -12.44 -1.14
C VAL A 28 -17.87 -13.18 0.19
N GLN A 29 -16.73 -13.50 0.80
CA GLN A 29 -16.64 -14.08 2.14
C GLN A 29 -15.79 -13.16 3.02
N HIS A 30 -16.21 -12.89 4.26
CA HIS A 30 -15.37 -12.14 5.20
C HIS A 30 -14.48 -13.09 6.02
N SER A 31 -13.32 -12.61 6.44
CA SER A 31 -12.39 -13.33 7.31
C SER A 31 -11.60 -12.34 8.18
N LYS A 32 -10.71 -12.87 9.02
CA LYS A 32 -9.77 -12.10 9.82
C LYS A 32 -8.34 -12.37 9.36
N ASP A 33 -7.56 -11.31 9.16
CA ASP A 33 -6.12 -11.47 8.91
C ASP A 33 -5.36 -11.83 10.20
N THR A 34 -4.05 -12.04 10.10
CA THR A 34 -3.19 -12.37 11.25
C THR A 34 -3.11 -11.26 12.29
N ALA A 35 -3.52 -10.04 11.95
CA ALA A 35 -3.58 -8.89 12.84
C ALA A 35 -5.01 -8.64 13.40
N GLY A 36 -5.98 -9.52 13.09
CA GLY A 36 -7.37 -9.40 13.56
C GLY A 36 -8.23 -8.40 12.78
N ASN A 37 -7.71 -7.82 11.69
CA ASN A 37 -8.49 -6.92 10.84
C ASN A 37 -9.45 -7.73 9.97
N THR A 38 -10.63 -7.16 9.70
CA THR A 38 -11.59 -7.77 8.76
C THR A 38 -11.10 -7.61 7.33
N VAL A 39 -11.03 -8.72 6.61
CA VAL A 39 -10.71 -8.79 5.17
C VAL A 39 -11.80 -9.51 4.41
N TYR A 40 -11.90 -9.28 3.12
CA TYR A 40 -12.92 -9.84 2.25
C TYR A 40 -12.26 -10.65 1.14
N LEU A 41 -12.58 -11.94 1.09
CA LEU A 41 -12.23 -12.87 0.04
C LEU A 41 -13.25 -12.70 -1.09
N VAL A 42 -12.78 -12.36 -2.28
CA VAL A 42 -13.61 -12.08 -3.45
C VAL A 42 -13.31 -13.13 -4.52
N ARG A 43 -14.37 -13.72 -5.08
CA ARG A 43 -14.32 -14.59 -6.26
C ARG A 43 -15.37 -14.18 -7.26
N TYR A 44 -15.00 -14.18 -8.52
CA TYR A 44 -15.89 -13.84 -9.62
C TYR A 44 -16.37 -15.11 -10.32
N ALA A 45 -17.59 -15.09 -10.84
CA ALA A 45 -18.17 -16.23 -11.55
C ALA A 45 -17.38 -16.61 -12.81
N GLU A 46 -16.72 -15.63 -13.44
CA GLU A 46 -15.90 -15.80 -14.64
C GLU A 46 -14.43 -16.10 -14.32
N ASP A 47 -14.07 -16.32 -13.04
CA ASP A 47 -12.73 -16.79 -12.69
C ASP A 47 -12.45 -18.16 -13.33
N PRO A 48 -11.26 -18.36 -13.95
CA PRO A 48 -10.90 -19.65 -14.54
C PRO A 48 -10.92 -20.73 -13.46
N ARG A 49 -11.58 -21.87 -13.71
CA ARG A 49 -11.68 -22.97 -12.74
C ARG A 49 -10.68 -24.10 -13.05
N PRO A 50 -9.87 -24.54 -12.08
CA PRO A 50 -9.71 -24.00 -10.72
C PRO A 50 -8.84 -22.74 -10.70
N ALA A 51 -9.31 -21.67 -10.05
CA ALA A 51 -8.49 -20.48 -9.86
C ALA A 51 -7.44 -20.83 -8.80
N PRO A 52 -6.14 -20.70 -9.09
CA PRO A 52 -5.11 -21.07 -8.13
C PRO A 52 -5.19 -20.19 -6.87
N TRP A 53 -5.73 -18.98 -6.95
CA TRP A 53 -5.76 -18.05 -5.82
C TRP A 53 -7.13 -17.39 -5.65
N THR A 54 -7.35 -16.82 -4.48
CA THR A 54 -8.52 -15.99 -4.14
C THR A 54 -8.05 -14.55 -3.87
N LEU A 55 -8.78 -13.57 -4.40
CA LEU A 55 -8.50 -12.16 -4.14
C LEU A 55 -8.92 -11.80 -2.71
N VAL A 56 -8.07 -11.11 -1.96
CA VAL A 56 -8.34 -10.64 -0.59
C VAL A 56 -8.18 -9.13 -0.55
N VAL A 57 -9.22 -8.42 -0.13
CA VAL A 57 -9.25 -6.96 -0.12
C VAL A 57 -9.82 -6.42 1.18
N ARG A 58 -9.51 -5.17 1.49
CA ARG A 58 -10.17 -4.42 2.57
C ARG A 58 -11.53 -3.90 2.12
N LEU A 59 -12.37 -3.54 3.08
CA LEU A 59 -13.72 -3.04 2.86
C LEU A 59 -13.79 -1.94 1.79
N ILE A 60 -12.90 -0.96 1.88
CA ILE A 60 -12.93 0.19 0.99
C ILE A 60 -12.58 -0.18 -0.46
N VAL A 61 -11.68 -1.15 -0.62
CA VAL A 61 -11.27 -1.67 -1.92
C VAL A 61 -12.40 -2.53 -2.51
N LEU A 62 -13.05 -3.36 -1.69
CA LEU A 62 -14.24 -4.10 -2.10
C LEU A 62 -15.34 -3.15 -2.59
N ALA A 63 -15.66 -2.10 -1.84
CA ALA A 63 -16.66 -1.11 -2.25
C ALA A 63 -16.29 -0.44 -3.58
N ASN A 64 -15.01 -0.17 -3.83
CA ASN A 64 -14.55 0.34 -5.11
C ASN A 64 -14.76 -0.70 -6.24
N LEU A 65 -14.37 -1.96 -6.02
CA LEU A 65 -14.54 -3.02 -7.02
C LEU A 65 -16.01 -3.23 -7.39
N LEU A 66 -16.91 -3.29 -6.39
CA LEU A 66 -18.35 -3.46 -6.61
C LEU A 66 -18.96 -2.27 -7.39
N ARG A 67 -18.50 -1.04 -7.15
CA ARG A 67 -18.94 0.16 -7.88
C ARG A 67 -18.57 0.16 -9.36
N ASN A 68 -17.54 -0.58 -9.75
CA ASN A 68 -17.09 -0.65 -11.14
C ASN A 68 -17.70 -1.85 -11.88
N PHE A 69 -18.64 -2.59 -11.28
CA PHE A 69 -19.41 -3.63 -11.96
C PHE A 69 -20.39 -3.02 -12.98
N PRO A 70 -20.59 -3.61 -14.18
CA PRO A 70 -20.05 -4.90 -14.67
C PRO A 70 -18.68 -4.80 -15.36
N GLY A 71 -17.99 -3.66 -15.31
CA GLY A 71 -16.70 -3.46 -15.97
C GLY A 71 -15.53 -4.28 -15.39
N ILE A 72 -15.75 -5.03 -14.31
CA ILE A 72 -14.79 -5.97 -13.72
C ILE A 72 -15.42 -7.36 -13.75
N ALA A 73 -14.97 -8.19 -14.70
CA ALA A 73 -15.60 -9.48 -14.97
C ALA A 73 -15.00 -10.63 -14.16
N ASN A 74 -13.68 -10.55 -13.88
CA ASN A 74 -12.93 -11.59 -13.18
C ASN A 74 -11.92 -11.01 -12.17
N SER A 75 -11.30 -11.88 -11.37
CA SER A 75 -10.31 -11.53 -10.35
C SER A 75 -9.04 -10.89 -10.94
N VAL A 76 -8.67 -11.20 -12.19
CA VAL A 76 -7.52 -10.57 -12.86
C VAL A 76 -7.85 -9.11 -13.18
N ASP A 77 -9.03 -8.82 -13.71
CA ASP A 77 -9.50 -7.45 -13.96
C ASP A 77 -9.57 -6.66 -12.64
N ALA A 78 -10.04 -7.31 -11.57
CA ALA A 78 -10.10 -6.70 -10.25
C ALA A 78 -8.70 -6.34 -9.72
N VAL A 79 -7.72 -7.23 -9.90
CA VAL A 79 -6.32 -6.96 -9.56
C VAL A 79 -5.77 -5.82 -10.41
N ILE A 80 -5.98 -5.85 -11.74
CA ILE A 80 -5.55 -4.76 -12.64
C ILE A 80 -6.17 -3.43 -12.19
N ARG A 81 -7.44 -3.42 -11.78
CA ARG A 81 -8.10 -2.24 -11.24
C ARG A 81 -7.45 -1.78 -9.95
N CYS A 82 -7.27 -2.66 -8.97
CA CYS A 82 -6.60 -2.34 -7.71
C CYS A 82 -5.22 -1.75 -7.95
N VAL A 83 -4.43 -2.38 -8.83
CA VAL A 83 -3.12 -1.86 -9.23
C VAL A 83 -3.28 -0.49 -9.89
N SER A 84 -4.20 -0.28 -10.82
CA SER A 84 -4.36 1.03 -11.50
C SER A 84 -4.67 2.20 -10.55
N ILE A 85 -5.33 1.92 -9.43
CA ILE A 85 -5.72 2.94 -8.44
C ILE A 85 -4.84 2.95 -7.18
N GLY A 86 -3.84 2.07 -7.11
CA GLY A 86 -2.97 1.92 -5.94
C GLY A 86 -3.65 1.39 -4.68
N ALA A 87 -4.76 0.66 -4.85
CA ALA A 87 -5.47 0.04 -3.75
C ALA A 87 -4.74 -1.24 -3.28
N PRO A 88 -4.59 -1.43 -1.96
CA PRO A 88 -3.98 -2.64 -1.42
C PRO A 88 -4.87 -3.85 -1.65
N PHE A 89 -4.25 -4.96 -2.01
CA PHE A 89 -4.91 -6.24 -2.18
C PHE A 89 -3.91 -7.36 -1.92
N HIS A 90 -4.41 -8.52 -1.54
CA HIS A 90 -3.62 -9.74 -1.42
C HIS A 90 -4.22 -10.82 -2.30
N THR A 91 -3.40 -11.80 -2.68
CA THR A 91 -3.89 -13.02 -3.32
C THR A 91 -3.48 -14.19 -2.44
N VAL A 92 -4.44 -15.04 -2.09
CA VAL A 92 -4.18 -16.21 -1.25
C VAL A 92 -4.34 -17.48 -2.08
N LEU A 93 -3.29 -18.29 -2.11
CA LEU A 93 -3.29 -19.62 -2.70
C LEU A 93 -3.57 -20.63 -1.59
N ALA A 94 -4.54 -21.52 -1.79
CA ALA A 94 -4.77 -22.63 -0.88
C ALA A 94 -3.62 -23.64 -1.03
N ILE A 95 -2.59 -23.51 -0.20
CA ILE A 95 -1.48 -24.45 -0.20
C ILE A 95 -1.89 -25.65 0.66
N ARG A 96 -1.87 -26.85 0.08
CA ARG A 96 -1.96 -28.09 0.87
C ARG A 96 -0.75 -28.12 1.79
N THR A 97 -1.00 -28.12 3.10
CA THR A 97 0.01 -28.00 4.19
C THR A 97 1.19 -28.98 4.08
N ALA A 98 1.05 -30.09 3.35
CA ALA A 98 2.08 -31.11 3.21
C ALA A 98 3.33 -30.69 2.40
N ASN A 99 3.30 -29.60 1.61
CA ASN A 99 4.36 -29.29 0.64
C ASN A 99 5.07 -27.94 0.85
N ILE A 100 4.91 -27.27 2.00
CA ILE A 100 5.63 -26.02 2.25
C ILE A 100 7.04 -26.39 2.74
N SER A 101 7.98 -26.51 1.80
CA SER A 101 9.39 -26.46 2.13
C SER A 101 9.69 -25.09 2.75
N VAL A 102 10.00 -25.07 4.05
CA VAL A 102 10.45 -23.85 4.73
C VAL A 102 11.66 -23.32 3.95
N PRO A 103 11.66 -22.04 3.52
CA PRO A 103 12.81 -21.48 2.83
C PRO A 103 14.07 -21.71 3.65
N SER A 104 15.04 -22.42 3.07
CA SER A 104 16.35 -22.64 3.69
C SER A 104 16.92 -21.31 4.15
N ALA A 105 17.37 -21.24 5.41
CA ALA A 105 17.99 -20.05 6.01
C ALA A 105 19.16 -19.49 5.17
N ALA A 106 19.71 -20.27 4.24
CA ALA A 106 20.74 -19.83 3.30
C ALA A 106 20.28 -18.74 2.32
N HIS A 107 19.00 -18.71 1.91
CA HIS A 107 18.46 -17.65 1.03
C HIS A 107 18.32 -16.29 1.73
N GLN A 108 18.47 -16.22 3.06
CA GLN A 108 18.40 -14.97 3.82
C GLN A 108 19.73 -14.19 3.87
N ARG A 109 20.82 -14.67 3.26
CA ARG A 109 22.16 -14.14 3.51
C ARG A 109 22.59 -12.95 2.66
N ASN A 110 21.92 -12.67 1.53
CA ASN A 110 22.18 -11.47 0.73
C ASN A 110 21.12 -10.38 0.98
N ARG A 111 20.82 -10.10 2.26
CA ARG A 111 19.84 -9.09 2.64
C ARG A 111 20.42 -7.70 2.47
N VAL A 112 19.84 -6.92 1.56
CA VAL A 112 20.09 -5.49 1.44
C VAL A 112 19.73 -4.84 2.77
N ARG A 113 20.71 -4.23 3.43
CA ARG A 113 20.48 -3.48 4.68
C ARG A 113 20.08 -2.05 4.35
N ALA A 114 19.25 -1.45 5.21
CA ALA A 114 18.95 -0.03 5.13
C ALA A 114 20.28 0.76 5.19
N PRO A 115 20.45 1.79 4.35
CA PRO A 115 21.62 2.66 4.43
C PRO A 115 21.79 3.22 5.84
N VAL A 116 23.00 3.11 6.36
CA VAL A 116 23.42 3.91 7.50
C VAL A 116 24.12 5.14 6.96
N LEU A 117 23.62 6.31 7.35
CA LEU A 117 24.20 7.59 6.95
C LEU A 117 25.00 8.12 8.14
N TYR A 118 26.31 7.84 8.14
CA TYR A 118 27.24 8.41 9.11
C TYR A 118 27.69 9.78 8.61
N ARG A 119 27.24 10.85 9.26
CA ARG A 119 27.86 12.19 9.13
C ARG A 119 28.24 12.66 10.53
N TYR A 120 29.51 12.48 10.86
CA TYR A 120 30.08 12.86 12.14
C TYR A 120 30.19 14.39 12.24
N GLY A 121 29.72 14.97 13.36
CA GLY A 121 30.02 16.35 13.74
C GLY A 121 29.09 17.46 13.23
N GLU A 122 28.13 17.17 12.34
CA GLU A 122 27.14 18.18 11.91
C GLU A 122 25.85 18.06 12.73
N SER A 123 25.32 19.18 13.19
CA SER A 123 23.98 19.19 13.81
C SER A 123 22.94 18.72 12.80
N ALA A 124 21.91 18.04 13.30
CA ALA A 124 20.81 17.45 12.53
C ALA A 124 20.27 18.36 11.41
N ASP A 125 20.21 19.66 11.69
CA ASP A 125 19.59 20.68 10.83
C ASP A 125 20.55 21.22 9.75
N LYS A 126 21.85 20.90 9.84
CA LYS A 126 22.90 21.35 8.89
C LYS A 126 23.20 20.31 7.81
N VAL A 127 22.78 19.06 8.01
CA VAL A 127 22.99 17.99 7.03
C VAL A 127 22.12 18.23 5.82
N LYS A 128 22.68 18.89 4.80
CA LYS A 128 22.04 19.01 3.48
C LYS A 128 22.20 17.69 2.73
N MET A 129 21.08 17.03 2.45
CA MET A 129 21.05 15.91 1.52
C MET A 129 21.21 16.43 0.10
N ARG A 130 22.02 15.74 -0.69
CA ARG A 130 22.24 16.06 -2.11
C ARG A 130 21.33 15.21 -2.97
N LYS A 131 21.13 15.63 -4.23
CA LYS A 131 20.46 14.83 -5.26
C LYS A 131 21.05 13.42 -5.41
N SER A 132 22.37 13.28 -5.20
CA SER A 132 23.05 11.98 -5.18
C SER A 132 22.55 11.03 -4.09
N ASP A 133 22.15 11.55 -2.92
CA ASP A 133 21.62 10.74 -1.82
C ASP A 133 20.26 10.15 -2.17
N TYR A 134 19.41 10.93 -2.86
CA TYR A 134 18.16 10.45 -3.41
C TYR A 134 18.37 9.44 -4.55
N HIS A 135 19.32 9.70 -5.46
CA HIS A 135 19.65 8.76 -6.52
C HIS A 135 20.14 7.42 -5.97
N ALA A 136 20.97 7.44 -4.92
CA ALA A 136 21.38 6.24 -4.21
C ALA A 136 20.19 5.53 -3.54
N ALA A 137 19.21 6.26 -3.00
CA ALA A 137 17.95 5.69 -2.51
C ALA A 137 17.22 4.92 -3.63
N ARG A 138 17.09 5.56 -4.81
CA ARG A 138 16.38 4.99 -5.97
C ARG A 138 17.08 3.75 -6.53
N ILE A 139 18.41 3.76 -6.66
CA ILE A 139 19.18 2.59 -7.10
C ILE A 139 18.99 1.41 -6.13
N ARG A 140 18.95 1.67 -4.83
CA ARG A 140 18.72 0.61 -3.83
C ARG A 140 17.30 0.09 -3.87
N ALA A 141 16.32 0.98 -4.08
CA ALA A 141 14.95 0.57 -4.28
C ALA A 141 14.83 -0.35 -5.51
N LEU A 142 15.49 -0.02 -6.63
CA LEU A 142 15.62 -0.92 -7.78
C LEU A 142 16.25 -2.26 -7.41
N ALA A 143 17.33 -2.27 -6.63
CA ALA A 143 17.98 -3.51 -6.19
C ALA A 143 17.10 -4.38 -5.27
N VAL A 144 16.15 -3.77 -4.56
CA VAL A 144 15.15 -4.49 -3.74
C VAL A 144 13.97 -4.95 -4.57
N LEU A 145 13.58 -4.21 -5.61
CA LEU A 145 12.47 -4.52 -6.51
C LEU A 145 12.86 -5.63 -7.51
N GLY A 146 13.16 -6.83 -7.00
CA GLY A 146 13.08 -8.06 -7.80
C GLY A 146 11.63 -8.53 -7.95
N ASP A 147 11.37 -9.56 -8.76
CA ASP A 147 10.02 -10.01 -9.14
C ASP A 147 9.07 -10.20 -7.94
N THR A 148 9.53 -10.86 -6.87
CA THR A 148 8.70 -11.12 -5.69
C THR A 148 8.44 -9.87 -4.84
N GLN A 149 9.41 -8.97 -4.75
CA GLN A 149 9.32 -7.75 -3.96
C GLN A 149 8.49 -6.68 -4.65
N ILE A 150 8.53 -6.60 -5.99
CA ILE A 150 7.62 -5.75 -6.76
C ILE A 150 6.18 -6.10 -6.38
N ARG A 151 5.84 -7.39 -6.39
CA ARG A 151 4.51 -7.85 -6.02
C ARG A 151 4.13 -7.50 -4.58
N GLY A 152 5.08 -7.64 -3.64
CA GLY A 152 4.93 -7.18 -2.26
C GLY A 152 4.60 -5.70 -2.16
N ALA A 153 5.37 -4.84 -2.83
CA ALA A 153 5.12 -3.39 -2.86
C ALA A 153 3.77 -3.04 -3.49
N LEU A 154 3.37 -3.74 -4.55
CA LEU A 154 2.06 -3.55 -5.18
C LEU A 154 0.92 -3.98 -4.24
N SER A 155 1.10 -5.08 -3.48
CA SER A 155 0.10 -5.61 -2.55
C SER A 155 -0.14 -4.72 -1.34
N GLU A 156 0.91 -4.05 -0.85
CA GLU A 156 0.82 -3.05 0.23
C GLU A 156 0.03 -1.80 -0.18
N GLY A 157 -0.08 -1.54 -1.49
CA GLY A 157 -0.74 -0.35 -2.02
C GLY A 157 -0.05 0.95 -1.59
N GLY A 158 -0.80 2.06 -1.63
CA GLY A 158 -0.37 3.33 -1.05
C GLY A 158 0.98 3.84 -1.58
N ILE A 159 1.84 4.29 -0.67
CA ILE A 159 3.13 4.89 -1.05
C ILE A 159 4.12 3.88 -1.64
N LEU A 160 4.14 2.63 -1.16
CA LEU A 160 5.03 1.60 -1.69
C LEU A 160 4.67 1.26 -3.12
N TRP A 161 3.38 1.12 -3.40
CA TRP A 161 2.88 0.94 -4.76
C TRP A 161 3.26 2.12 -5.67
N ARG A 162 3.04 3.37 -5.23
CA ARG A 162 3.42 4.57 -6.02
C ARG A 162 4.91 4.59 -6.35
N LEU A 163 5.76 4.24 -5.38
CA LEU A 163 7.21 4.20 -5.56
C LEU A 163 7.62 3.07 -6.50
N ALA A 164 7.08 1.87 -6.31
CA ALA A 164 7.32 0.75 -7.21
C ALA A 164 6.88 1.10 -8.63
N GLN A 165 5.66 1.63 -8.82
CA GLN A 165 5.18 2.05 -10.12
C GLN A 165 6.09 3.13 -10.73
N LYS A 166 6.46 4.18 -9.98
CA LYS A 166 7.34 5.23 -10.49
C LYS A 166 8.72 4.70 -10.90
N ILE A 167 9.24 3.72 -10.17
CA ILE A 167 10.53 3.10 -10.45
C ILE A 167 10.42 2.19 -11.69
N LEU A 168 9.34 1.40 -11.80
CA LEU A 168 9.11 0.41 -12.86
C LEU A 168 8.55 0.98 -14.16
N SER A 169 7.82 2.10 -14.12
CA SER A 169 7.33 2.79 -15.32
C SER A 169 8.45 3.33 -16.22
N VAL A 170 9.71 3.17 -15.81
CA VAL A 170 10.89 3.42 -16.64
C VAL A 170 11.22 2.22 -17.54
N ASP A 171 10.80 0.99 -17.18
CA ASP A 171 11.05 -0.26 -17.90
C ASP A 171 9.75 -1.09 -18.02
N GLY A 172 9.02 -0.93 -19.14
CA GLY A 172 7.66 -1.47 -19.34
C GLY A 172 7.52 -3.00 -19.30
N ASP A 173 8.59 -3.75 -19.52
CA ASP A 173 8.56 -5.22 -19.63
C ASP A 173 8.53 -5.96 -18.28
N VAL A 174 8.89 -5.27 -17.18
CA VAL A 174 8.97 -5.89 -15.84
C VAL A 174 7.59 -6.19 -15.25
N TYR A 175 6.54 -5.53 -15.76
CA TYR A 175 5.20 -5.56 -15.16
C TYR A 175 4.49 -6.92 -15.28
N TYR A 176 4.75 -7.69 -16.35
CA TYR A 176 4.05 -8.95 -16.60
C TYR A 176 4.65 -10.18 -15.90
N GLY A 177 5.94 -10.14 -15.55
CA GLY A 177 6.62 -11.24 -14.83
C GLY A 177 6.26 -11.35 -13.35
N ALA A 178 5.91 -10.23 -12.71
CA ALA A 178 5.69 -10.14 -11.26
C ALA A 178 4.37 -10.76 -10.76
N ILE A 179 3.56 -11.41 -11.62
CA ILE A 179 2.23 -11.91 -11.25
C ILE A 179 2.27 -13.33 -10.65
N ASN A 180 3.35 -14.09 -10.82
CA ASN A 180 3.42 -15.49 -10.35
C ASN A 180 4.32 -15.66 -9.11
N ILE A 181 3.72 -16.17 -8.03
CA ILE A 181 4.33 -16.57 -6.74
C ILE A 181 4.46 -15.43 -5.71
N TYR A 182 4.11 -15.70 -4.45
CA TYR A 182 4.03 -14.74 -3.34
C TYR A 182 5.14 -15.01 -2.33
N ASN A 183 5.93 -13.98 -2.03
CA ASN A 183 6.60 -13.82 -0.74
C ASN A 183 6.27 -12.39 -0.28
N GLY A 184 5.68 -12.24 0.90
CA GLY A 184 5.39 -10.92 1.46
C GLY A 184 6.66 -10.08 1.55
N MET A 185 6.53 -8.75 1.45
CA MET A 185 7.66 -7.85 1.63
C MET A 185 8.02 -7.78 3.10
N MET A 186 9.29 -8.02 3.45
CA MET A 186 9.76 -7.84 4.81
C MET A 186 9.86 -6.34 5.15
N ASP A 187 9.66 -5.98 6.42
CA ASP A 187 9.81 -4.59 6.91
C ASP A 187 11.14 -3.93 6.50
N SER A 188 12.22 -4.73 6.41
CA SER A 188 13.52 -4.24 5.96
C SER A 188 13.54 -3.85 4.49
N GLU A 189 12.85 -4.61 3.64
CA GLU A 189 12.73 -4.37 2.20
C GLU A 189 11.80 -3.19 1.94
N ALA A 190 10.64 -3.16 2.61
CA ALA A 190 9.74 -2.02 2.61
C ALA A 190 10.50 -0.75 3.03
N GLY A 191 11.28 -0.85 4.12
CA GLY A 191 12.23 0.16 4.60
C GLY A 191 13.04 0.82 3.50
N ILE A 192 13.63 0.02 2.62
CA ILE A 192 14.48 0.51 1.54
C ILE A 192 13.66 1.24 0.47
N LEU A 193 12.45 0.74 0.16
CA LEU A 193 11.58 1.36 -0.83
C LEU A 193 11.13 2.76 -0.44
N TRP A 194 10.67 2.98 0.80
CA TRP A 194 10.33 4.32 1.28
C TRP A 194 11.56 5.17 1.64
N GLY A 195 12.76 4.68 1.31
CA GLY A 195 14.01 5.40 1.45
C GLY A 195 14.39 5.63 2.90
N ARG A 196 14.32 4.60 3.75
CA ARG A 196 14.71 4.65 5.16
C ARG A 196 16.23 4.75 5.32
N TYR A 197 16.65 5.63 6.23
CA TYR A 197 18.02 5.79 6.70
C TYR A 197 18.05 5.78 8.23
N GLN A 198 19.17 5.31 8.77
CA GLN A 198 19.52 5.53 10.17
C GLN A 198 20.58 6.63 10.24
N ARG A 199 20.29 7.66 11.03
CA ARG A 199 21.21 8.74 11.40
C ARG A 199 21.64 8.55 12.83
N TYR A 200 22.94 8.57 13.09
CA TYR A 200 23.49 8.54 14.43
C TYR A 200 23.77 9.98 14.88
N CYS A 201 23.06 10.43 15.91
CA CYS A 201 23.16 11.77 16.48
C CYS A 201 23.94 11.70 17.80
N LYS A 202 24.92 12.58 18.02
CA LYS A 202 25.55 12.72 19.34
C LYS A 202 24.72 13.69 20.16
N GLN A 203 24.17 13.23 21.29
CA GLN A 203 23.48 14.07 22.26
C GLN A 203 24.38 14.23 23.49
N GLY A 204 25.08 15.36 23.56
CA GLY A 204 26.13 15.60 24.57
C GLY A 204 27.41 14.82 24.28
N ASP A 205 28.26 14.63 25.29
CA ASP A 205 29.57 13.99 25.07
C ASP A 205 29.57 12.46 25.08
N THR A 206 28.52 11.83 25.60
CA THR A 206 28.53 10.39 25.92
C THR A 206 27.40 9.58 25.29
N HIS A 207 26.29 10.20 24.85
CA HIS A 207 25.14 9.44 24.33
C HIS A 207 25.00 9.57 22.81
N LEU A 208 25.09 8.42 22.14
CA LEU A 208 24.76 8.29 20.72
C LEU A 208 23.28 7.87 20.61
N THR A 209 22.45 8.73 20.02
CA THR A 209 21.06 8.41 19.68
C THR A 209 20.96 8.02 18.22
N VAL A 210 20.05 7.10 17.89
CA VAL A 210 19.76 6.71 16.50
C VAL A 210 18.42 7.28 16.13
N GLU A 211 18.40 8.07 15.06
CA GLU A 211 17.20 8.65 14.49
C GLU A 211 16.91 8.02 13.14
N GLU A 212 15.65 7.64 12.94
CA GLU A 212 15.17 7.07 11.68
C GLU A 212 14.59 8.19 10.81
N LEU A 213 15.17 8.36 9.62
CA LEU A 213 14.75 9.34 8.62
C LEU A 213 14.32 8.64 7.34
N SER A 214 13.48 9.30 6.55
CA SER A 214 13.12 8.77 5.24
C SER A 214 12.69 9.79 4.21
N TRP A 215 12.88 9.45 2.93
CA TRP A 215 12.42 10.26 1.80
C TRP A 215 10.90 10.26 1.63
N TRP A 216 10.26 9.16 2.05
CA TRP A 216 8.83 8.96 1.99
C TRP A 216 8.28 8.56 3.35
N PRO A 217 7.01 8.85 3.65
CA PRO A 217 6.39 8.43 4.90
C PRO A 217 6.28 6.90 4.94
N LYS A 218 6.22 6.36 6.17
CA LYS A 218 5.94 4.94 6.36
C LYS A 218 4.56 4.58 5.79
N PRO A 219 4.36 3.34 5.29
CA PRO A 219 3.07 2.91 4.76
C PRO A 219 1.91 3.17 5.71
N GLU A 220 2.08 2.91 7.01
CA GLU A 220 1.04 3.10 8.01
C GLU A 220 0.71 4.59 8.19
N SER A 221 1.71 5.46 8.12
CA SER A 221 1.52 6.91 8.22
C SER A 221 0.82 7.47 6.99
N TRP A 222 1.15 6.96 5.80
CA TRP A 222 0.50 7.34 4.54
C TRP A 222 -0.95 6.87 4.48
N ASN A 223 -1.20 5.62 4.88
CA ASN A 223 -2.53 5.02 4.83
C ASN A 223 -3.53 5.70 5.79
N VAL A 224 -3.04 6.19 6.94
CA VAL A 224 -3.86 6.98 7.88
C VAL A 224 -4.16 8.39 7.37
N ALA A 225 -3.35 8.91 6.44
CA ALA A 225 -3.47 10.27 5.91
C ALA A 225 -4.54 10.44 4.82
N GLY A 226 -5.37 9.43 4.56
CA GLY A 226 -6.54 9.50 3.67
C GLY A 226 -6.38 8.79 2.32
N PHE A 227 -7.45 8.81 1.54
CA PHE A 227 -7.67 7.99 0.33
C PHE A 227 -6.55 8.10 -0.72
N TYR A 228 -6.26 6.97 -1.39
CA TYR A 228 -5.21 6.76 -2.41
C TYR A 228 -5.15 7.80 -3.54
N THR A 229 -6.27 8.50 -3.81
CA THR A 229 -6.40 9.53 -4.83
C THR A 229 -6.03 10.93 -4.34
N HIS A 230 -6.32 11.29 -3.08
CA HIS A 230 -6.07 12.64 -2.55
C HIS A 230 -4.60 12.88 -2.17
N ASN A 231 -3.81 11.82 -2.05
CA ASN A 231 -2.39 11.93 -1.76
C ASN A 231 -1.52 12.04 -3.03
N GLU A 232 -2.12 12.07 -4.23
CA GLU A 232 -1.36 12.20 -5.48
C GLU A 232 -0.71 13.59 -5.60
N ASP A 233 -1.45 14.66 -5.31
CA ASP A 233 -0.90 16.03 -5.32
C ASP A 233 0.26 16.15 -4.32
N TYR A 234 0.12 15.51 -3.16
CA TYR A 234 1.18 15.45 -2.16
C TYR A 234 2.41 14.69 -2.68
N PHE A 235 2.20 13.52 -3.29
CA PHE A 235 3.26 12.70 -3.89
C PHE A 235 4.01 13.47 -4.99
N GLN A 236 3.29 14.09 -5.92
CA GLN A 236 3.86 14.87 -7.01
C GLN A 236 4.59 16.11 -6.50
N LYS A 237 3.99 16.86 -5.56
CA LYS A 237 4.65 17.99 -4.90
C LYS A 237 5.97 17.56 -4.27
N ARG A 238 5.96 16.45 -3.54
CA ARG A 238 7.15 15.92 -2.87
C ARG A 238 8.20 15.44 -3.87
N LEU A 239 7.80 14.80 -4.96
CA LEU A 239 8.70 14.45 -6.07
C LEU A 239 9.38 15.69 -6.64
N THR A 240 8.63 16.78 -6.85
CA THR A 240 9.15 18.06 -7.33
C THR A 240 10.14 18.66 -6.33
N GLU A 241 9.80 18.71 -5.04
CA GLU A 241 10.71 19.17 -3.97
C GLU A 241 12.04 18.40 -3.99
N ILE A 242 11.98 17.08 -4.13
CA ILE A 242 13.17 16.24 -4.23
C ILE A 242 13.96 16.53 -5.51
N GLY A 243 13.28 16.68 -6.65
CA GLY A 243 13.90 16.97 -7.95
C GLY A 243 14.63 18.31 -7.99
N GLU A 244 14.12 19.31 -7.26
CA GLU A 244 14.66 20.66 -7.11
C GLU A 244 15.64 20.82 -5.94
N GLU A 245 16.03 19.73 -5.28
CA GLU A 245 16.94 19.74 -4.11
C GLU A 245 16.41 20.52 -2.90
N ARG A 246 15.10 20.77 -2.84
CA ARG A 246 14.41 21.42 -1.70
C ARG A 246 13.89 20.40 -0.68
N GLY A 247 13.67 19.16 -1.11
CA GLY A 247 13.20 18.07 -0.27
C GLY A 247 14.32 17.50 0.61
N HIS A 248 13.99 17.12 1.84
CA HIS A 248 14.89 16.43 2.75
C HIS A 248 14.20 15.24 3.43
N PRO A 249 14.91 14.17 3.81
CA PRO A 249 14.35 13.10 4.61
C PRO A 249 13.75 13.63 5.91
N MET A 250 12.66 13.03 6.34
CA MET A 250 11.90 13.45 7.50
C MET A 250 11.80 12.31 8.51
N LYS A 251 11.76 12.64 9.80
CA LYS A 251 11.43 11.69 10.87
C LYS A 251 9.94 11.44 10.93
N ALA A 252 9.54 10.39 11.65
CA ALA A 252 8.14 10.00 11.78
C ALA A 252 7.22 11.12 12.31
N SER A 253 7.68 11.97 13.23
CA SER A 253 6.88 13.10 13.72
C SER A 253 6.60 14.13 12.64
N ASP A 254 7.59 14.40 11.80
CA ASP A 254 7.50 15.44 10.78
C ASP A 254 6.61 14.95 9.65
N TRP A 255 6.70 13.66 9.30
CA TRP A 255 5.75 13.02 8.39
C TRP A 255 4.32 13.10 8.89
N ARG A 256 4.07 12.81 10.18
CA ARG A 256 2.73 12.98 10.74
C ARG A 256 2.26 14.41 10.65
N SER A 257 3.15 15.39 10.85
CA SER A 257 2.79 16.81 10.75
C SER A 257 2.53 17.25 9.31
N SER A 258 3.30 16.76 8.33
CA SER A 258 3.14 17.12 6.92
C SER A 258 1.96 16.42 6.25
N LEU A 259 1.64 15.21 6.70
CA LEU A 259 0.50 14.42 6.23
C LEU A 259 -0.79 14.72 6.98
N ARG A 260 -0.76 15.56 8.01
CA ARG A 260 -1.98 15.99 8.69
C ARG A 260 -2.87 16.70 7.68
N GLN A 261 -3.85 15.96 7.17
CA GLN A 261 -5.01 16.57 6.56
C GLN A 261 -5.62 17.58 7.55
N THR A 262 -6.30 18.59 7.03
CA THR A 262 -7.10 19.48 7.88
C THR A 262 -7.96 18.64 8.81
N GLN A 263 -8.12 19.06 10.07
CA GLN A 263 -8.81 18.28 11.11
C GLN A 263 -10.20 17.79 10.67
N ILE A 264 -10.85 18.56 9.79
CA ILE A 264 -12.14 18.27 9.16
C ILE A 264 -12.09 16.97 8.32
N ALA A 265 -11.07 16.78 7.50
CA ALA A 265 -10.97 15.63 6.60
C ALA A 265 -10.80 14.31 7.37
N ARG A 266 -10.06 14.31 8.48
CA ARG A 266 -9.94 13.14 9.38
C ARG A 266 -11.29 12.75 10.00
N THR A 267 -12.05 13.73 10.47
CA THR A 267 -13.37 13.49 11.06
C THR A 267 -14.32 12.88 10.04
N LEU A 268 -14.32 13.42 8.81
CA LEU A 268 -15.15 12.92 7.73
C LEU A 268 -14.78 11.48 7.34
N ALA A 269 -13.49 11.18 7.17
CA ALA A 269 -13.03 9.82 6.85
C ALA A 269 -13.47 8.80 7.92
N GLY A 270 -13.27 9.11 9.21
CA GLY A 270 -13.70 8.23 10.29
C GLY A 270 -15.22 8.05 10.39
N MET A 271 -16.01 9.05 9.99
CA MET A 271 -17.48 8.92 9.90
C MET A 271 -17.88 7.99 8.76
N VAL A 272 -17.26 8.13 7.59
CA VAL A 272 -17.51 7.28 6.42
C VAL A 272 -17.14 5.83 6.72
N ASP A 273 -16.00 5.56 7.34
CA ASP A 273 -15.57 4.20 7.68
C ASP A 273 -16.56 3.51 8.63
N ARG A 274 -16.99 4.21 9.70
CA ARG A 274 -17.97 3.67 10.66
C ARG A 274 -19.34 3.43 10.02
N ALA A 275 -19.79 4.34 9.16
CA ALA A 275 -21.05 4.17 8.45
C ALA A 275 -21.00 2.95 7.51
N THR A 276 -19.89 2.82 6.77
CA THR A 276 -19.67 1.70 5.85
C THR A 276 -19.60 0.36 6.60
N ASP A 277 -18.83 0.28 7.69
CA ASP A 277 -18.71 -0.97 8.45
C ASP A 277 -20.06 -1.43 9.02
N ARG A 278 -20.86 -0.51 9.58
CA ARG A 278 -22.21 -0.84 10.08
C ARG A 278 -23.11 -1.45 9.00
N VAL A 279 -23.11 -0.84 7.81
CA VAL A 279 -23.87 -1.34 6.66
C VAL A 279 -23.39 -2.74 6.27
N PHE A 280 -22.09 -2.96 6.22
CA PHE A 280 -21.56 -4.27 5.83
C PHE A 280 -21.84 -5.35 6.87
N GLN A 281 -21.68 -5.08 8.17
CA GLN A 281 -21.98 -6.07 9.23
C GLN A 281 -23.46 -6.49 9.21
N GLN A 282 -24.39 -5.56 9.04
CA GLN A 282 -25.82 -5.88 9.09
C GLN A 282 -26.32 -6.68 7.90
N HIS A 283 -25.71 -6.46 6.75
CA HIS A 283 -26.16 -7.04 5.50
C HIS A 283 -25.35 -8.26 5.12
N LEU A 284 -24.03 -8.31 5.37
CA LEU A 284 -23.21 -9.47 5.04
C LEU A 284 -23.25 -10.60 6.08
N LEU A 285 -23.50 -10.33 7.37
CA LEU A 285 -23.58 -11.38 8.40
C LEU A 285 -24.89 -12.17 8.39
N LYS A 286 -25.88 -11.73 7.60
CA LYS A 286 -27.14 -12.46 7.40
C LYS A 286 -27.07 -13.45 6.24
N PHE A 287 -25.89 -13.65 5.68
CA PHE A 287 -25.56 -14.57 4.60
C PHE A 287 -24.43 -15.49 5.04
#